data_AF-A0AAW2Q912-F1
#
_entry.id   AF-A0AAW2Q912-F1
#
_cell.length_a   1.000
_cell.length_b   1.000
_cell.length_c   1.000
_cell.angle_alpha   90.00
_cell.angle_beta   90.00
_cell.angle_gamma   90.00
#
_symmetry.space_group_name_H-M   'P 1'
#
loop_
_entity.id
_entity.type
_entity.pdbx_description
1 polymer ?
#
loop_
_entity_poly.entity_id
_entity_poly.type
_entity_poly.pdbx_seq_one_letter_code
_entity_poly.pdbx_strand_id
1 'polypeptide(L)'
;MSLAHGTPALVLSILSILQSQKSISQLDFTSPNTALQNLVLEHSIAYFLMDLFHYMVLIPSDVLFIAHHVASLYVLTTCRYLFGHGAVAILGILVLAEVTTSCQNTWSLSRYRKVDSEKAAGVFEFLSPYFYAYFSVVRGILGPLYVYKIGLVFNIGVADGLIPRWAWVSWIVVIAGGIGGSILWVLHLWIDLYRERKTKKGLKKLS
;
A
#
# COMPACT_ATOMS: atom_id res chain seq x y z
N MET A 1 -12.13 0.84 -4.65
CA MET A 1 -11.50 2.13 -4.24
C MET A 1 -12.09 2.56 -2.92
N SER A 2 -11.27 2.86 -1.92
CA SER A 2 -11.83 3.15 -0.59
C SER A 2 -11.16 4.33 0.09
N LEU A 3 -11.81 5.49 -0.04
CA LEU A 3 -11.55 6.63 0.84
C LEU A 3 -12.04 6.32 2.27
N ALA A 4 -13.11 5.53 2.39
CA ALA A 4 -13.76 5.18 3.66
C ALA A 4 -12.93 4.23 4.53
N HIS A 5 -12.06 3.41 3.94
CA HIS A 5 -11.06 2.62 4.67
C HIS A 5 -9.71 3.32 4.73
N GLY A 6 -9.18 3.81 3.61
CA GLY A 6 -7.80 4.28 3.55
C GLY A 6 -7.50 5.45 4.49
N THR A 7 -8.41 6.42 4.60
CA THR A 7 -8.20 7.56 5.52
C THR A 7 -8.26 7.15 7.00
N PRO A 8 -9.29 6.44 7.49
CA PRO A 8 -9.28 5.91 8.86
C PRO A 8 -8.10 4.98 9.14
N ALA A 9 -7.79 4.06 8.23
CA ALA A 9 -6.68 3.11 8.40
C ALA A 9 -5.34 3.84 8.53
N LEU A 10 -5.08 4.86 7.71
CA LEU A 10 -3.87 5.69 7.80
C LEU A 10 -3.77 6.38 9.17
N VAL A 11 -4.80 7.13 9.54
CA VAL A 11 -4.79 7.95 10.76
C VAL A 11 -4.67 7.07 12.00
N LEU A 12 -5.48 6.03 12.10
CA LEU A 12 -5.47 5.14 13.25
C LEU A 12 -4.17 4.32 13.33
N SER A 13 -3.59 3.90 12.19
CA SER A 13 -2.29 3.23 12.18
C SER A 13 -1.20 4.14 12.75
N ILE A 14 -1.11 5.39 12.28
CA ILE A 14 -0.13 6.37 12.79
C ILE A 14 -0.33 6.56 14.30
N LEU A 15 -1.56 6.82 14.75
CA LEU A 15 -1.86 7.01 16.17
C LEU A 15 -1.47 5.79 17.01
N SER A 16 -1.79 4.58 16.53
CA SER A 16 -1.48 3.33 17.25
C SER A 16 0.03 3.08 17.39
N ILE A 17 0.82 3.47 16.39
CA ILE A 17 2.27 3.37 16.42
C ILE A 17 2.85 4.41 17.38
N LEU A 18 2.42 5.68 17.27
CA LEU A 18 2.91 6.76 18.11
C LEU A 18 2.61 6.56 19.60
N GLN A 19 1.47 5.96 19.93
CA GLN A 19 1.09 5.69 21.33
C GLN A 19 1.84 4.49 21.93
N SER A 20 2.24 3.51 21.11
CA SER A 20 2.89 2.29 21.59
C SER A 20 4.41 2.39 21.61
N GLN A 21 5.00 3.25 20.77
CA GLN A 21 6.44 3.31 20.55
C GLN A 21 7.06 4.54 21.21
N LYS A 22 8.16 4.32 21.94
CA LYS A 22 8.90 5.40 22.63
C LYS A 22 9.60 6.36 21.66
N SER A 23 9.98 5.86 20.48
CA SER A 23 10.67 6.65 19.44
C SER A 23 10.35 6.13 18.04
N ILE A 24 10.14 7.06 17.10
CA ILE A 24 9.92 6.74 15.67
C ILE A 24 11.24 6.28 15.00
N SER A 25 12.39 6.72 15.50
CA SER A 25 13.69 6.29 14.95
C SER A 25 14.01 4.85 15.34
N GLN A 26 13.52 4.39 16.49
CA GLN A 26 13.76 3.07 17.07
C GLN A 26 12.42 2.34 17.33
N LEU A 27 11.72 2.00 16.24
CA LEU A 27 10.51 1.18 16.31
C LEU A 27 10.85 -0.24 16.75
N ASP A 28 10.14 -0.73 17.75
CA ASP A 28 10.14 -2.13 18.13
C ASP A 28 9.08 -2.88 17.31
N PHE A 29 9.56 -3.65 16.33
CA PHE A 29 8.70 -4.48 15.48
C PHE A 29 8.26 -5.78 16.13
N THR A 30 8.80 -6.12 17.29
CA THR A 30 8.53 -7.38 18.00
C THR A 30 7.57 -7.20 19.18
N SER A 31 7.22 -5.96 19.52
CA SER A 31 6.32 -5.67 20.62
C SER A 31 4.97 -6.39 20.46
N PRO A 32 4.34 -6.85 21.56
CA PRO A 32 2.97 -7.35 21.53
C PRO A 32 2.02 -6.33 20.91
N ASN A 33 1.02 -6.81 20.17
CA ASN A 33 0.02 -5.94 19.57
C ASN A 33 -0.84 -5.28 20.65
N THR A 34 -0.97 -3.96 20.59
CA THR A 34 -1.88 -3.22 21.49
C THR A 34 -3.33 -3.37 21.06
N ALA A 35 -4.27 -3.05 21.96
CA ALA A 35 -5.70 -3.06 21.66
C ALA A 35 -6.04 -2.15 20.46
N LEU A 36 -5.44 -0.96 20.38
CA LEU A 36 -5.66 -0.05 19.27
C LEU A 36 -5.07 -0.60 17.95
N GLN A 37 -3.89 -1.21 17.99
CA GLN A 37 -3.32 -1.85 16.80
C GLN A 37 -4.20 -3.01 16.32
N ASN A 38 -4.72 -3.82 17.24
CA ASN A 38 -5.65 -4.91 16.92
C ASN A 38 -6.94 -4.38 16.29
N LEU A 39 -7.49 -3.28 16.80
CA LEU A 39 -8.67 -2.63 16.21
C LEU A 39 -8.41 -2.19 14.76
N VAL A 40 -7.24 -1.61 14.48
CA VAL A 40 -6.86 -1.17 13.11
C VAL A 40 -6.66 -2.36 12.17
N LEU A 41 -6.03 -3.43 12.66
CA LEU A 41 -5.87 -4.68 11.92
C LEU A 41 -7.24 -5.29 11.60
N GLU A 42 -8.15 -5.38 12.57
CA GLU A 42 -9.51 -5.91 12.38
C GLU A 42 -10.34 -5.06 11.42
N HIS A 43 -10.28 -3.73 11.54
CA HIS A 43 -10.91 -2.81 10.60
C HIS A 43 -10.42 -3.03 9.17
N SER A 44 -9.11 -3.21 8.99
CA SER A 44 -8.51 -3.47 7.68
C SER A 44 -8.85 -4.86 7.17
N ILE A 45 -8.83 -5.89 8.01
CA ILE A 45 -9.23 -7.25 7.64
C ILE A 45 -10.67 -7.27 7.15
N ALA A 46 -11.59 -6.62 7.87
CA ALA A 46 -12.99 -6.53 7.47
C ALA A 46 -13.17 -5.86 6.09
N TYR A 47 -12.45 -4.76 5.85
CA TYR A 47 -12.44 -4.09 4.55
C TYR A 47 -11.91 -5.01 3.44
N PHE A 48 -10.72 -5.59 3.61
CA PHE A 48 -10.11 -6.45 2.59
C PHE A 48 -10.93 -7.70 2.31
N LEU A 49 -11.63 -8.26 3.30
CA LEU A 49 -12.57 -9.37 3.11
C LEU A 49 -13.75 -8.96 2.25
N MET A 50 -14.38 -7.82 2.56
CA MET A 50 -15.53 -7.32 1.80
C MET A 50 -15.14 -6.99 0.36
N ASP A 51 -14.00 -6.32 0.17
CA ASP A 51 -13.51 -5.97 -1.17
C ASP A 51 -13.12 -7.24 -1.94
N LEU A 52 -12.47 -8.22 -1.31
CA LEU A 52 -12.19 -9.51 -1.95
C LEU A 52 -13.46 -10.21 -2.42
N PHE A 53 -14.52 -10.23 -1.60
CA PHE A 53 -15.81 -10.79 -2.00
C PHE A 53 -16.41 -10.06 -3.21
N HIS A 54 -16.36 -8.73 -3.20
CA HIS A 54 -16.80 -7.91 -4.32
C HIS A 54 -16.09 -8.28 -5.63
N TYR A 55 -14.76 -8.41 -5.62
CA TYR A 55 -14.00 -8.76 -6.82
C TYR A 55 -14.24 -10.21 -7.26
N MET A 56 -14.30 -11.16 -6.33
CA MET A 56 -14.55 -12.57 -6.66
C MET A 56 -15.92 -12.79 -7.34
N VAL A 57 -16.93 -12.00 -6.96
CA VAL A 57 -18.30 -12.17 -7.46
C VAL A 57 -18.58 -11.29 -8.68
N LEU A 58 -18.14 -10.02 -8.66
CA LEU A 58 -18.53 -9.03 -9.67
C LEU A 58 -17.46 -8.76 -10.72
N ILE A 59 -16.17 -8.97 -10.40
CA ILE A 59 -15.04 -8.65 -11.29
C ILE A 59 -13.95 -9.75 -11.22
N PRO A 60 -14.30 -11.03 -11.48
CA PRO A 60 -13.38 -12.16 -11.27
C PRO A 60 -12.17 -12.15 -12.21
N SER A 61 -12.22 -11.37 -13.29
CA SER A 61 -11.12 -11.21 -14.24
C SER A 61 -9.95 -10.39 -13.68
N ASP A 62 -10.13 -9.63 -12.60
CA ASP A 62 -9.07 -8.82 -11.99
C ASP A 62 -8.21 -9.65 -11.02
N VAL A 63 -7.52 -10.65 -11.58
CA VAL A 63 -6.74 -11.65 -10.83
C VAL A 63 -5.64 -11.00 -10.00
N LEU A 64 -5.02 -9.91 -10.48
CA LEU A 64 -3.96 -9.22 -9.76
C LEU A 64 -4.51 -8.58 -8.48
N PHE A 65 -5.67 -7.93 -8.55
CA PHE A 65 -6.28 -7.28 -7.40
C PHE A 65 -6.78 -8.31 -6.38
N ILE A 66 -7.37 -9.42 -6.85
CA ILE A 66 -7.76 -10.57 -6.03
C ILE A 66 -6.54 -11.15 -5.30
N ALA A 67 -5.45 -11.44 -6.02
CA ALA A 67 -4.23 -11.97 -5.44
C ALA A 67 -3.62 -11.00 -4.40
N HIS A 68 -3.63 -9.69 -4.69
CA HIS A 68 -3.21 -8.67 -3.73
C HIS A 68 -4.06 -8.68 -2.45
N HIS A 69 -5.39 -8.85 -2.56
CA HIS A 69 -6.28 -8.89 -1.40
C HIS A 69 -6.05 -10.13 -0.55
N VAL A 70 -5.90 -11.30 -1.18
CA VAL A 70 -5.57 -12.55 -0.49
C VAL A 70 -4.23 -12.42 0.24
N ALA A 71 -3.21 -11.86 -0.42
CA ALA A 71 -1.90 -11.60 0.16
C ALA A 71 -1.96 -10.65 1.37
N SER A 72 -2.67 -9.53 1.24
CA SER A 72 -2.87 -8.57 2.33
C SER A 72 -3.62 -9.20 3.51
N LEU A 73 -4.68 -9.96 3.25
CA LEU A 73 -5.43 -10.70 4.28
C LEU A 73 -4.55 -11.71 4.99
N TYR A 74 -3.72 -12.47 4.27
CA TYR A 74 -2.77 -13.40 4.87
C TYR A 74 -1.86 -12.71 5.89
N VAL A 75 -1.24 -11.60 5.53
CA VAL A 75 -0.33 -10.86 6.42
C VAL A 75 -1.08 -10.27 7.62
N LEU A 76 -2.23 -9.62 7.39
CA LEU A 76 -3.01 -8.98 8.44
C LEU A 76 -3.58 -10.01 9.44
N THR A 77 -4.17 -11.10 8.95
CA THR A 77 -4.81 -12.12 9.79
C THR A 77 -3.79 -12.91 10.59
N THR A 78 -2.64 -13.27 10.01
CA THR A 78 -1.58 -13.96 10.75
C THR A 78 -0.95 -13.06 11.82
N CYS A 79 -0.73 -11.78 11.51
CA CYS A 79 -0.26 -10.80 12.50
C CYS A 79 -1.26 -10.63 13.66
N ARG A 80 -2.56 -10.53 13.36
CA ARG A 80 -3.61 -10.30 14.36
C ARG A 80 -3.97 -11.53 15.19
N TYR A 81 -4.24 -12.65 14.54
CA TYR A 81 -4.91 -13.80 15.16
C TYR A 81 -3.99 -14.98 15.43
N LEU A 82 -2.87 -15.11 14.70
CA LEU A 82 -1.96 -16.24 14.88
C LEU A 82 -0.82 -15.90 15.85
N PHE A 83 -0.20 -14.73 15.70
CA PHE A 83 0.96 -14.36 16.51
C PHE A 83 0.66 -13.32 17.58
N GLY A 84 -0.20 -12.33 17.31
CA GLY A 84 -0.44 -11.24 18.27
C GLY A 84 0.77 -10.33 18.48
N HIS A 85 1.74 -10.39 17.58
CA HIS A 85 2.96 -9.58 17.53
C HIS A 85 3.17 -9.09 16.09
N GLY A 86 4.01 -8.05 15.91
CA GLY A 86 4.39 -7.55 14.60
C GLY A 86 3.51 -6.43 14.03
N ALA A 87 2.49 -5.98 14.76
CA ALA A 87 1.59 -4.95 14.25
C ALA A 87 2.30 -3.64 13.91
N VAL A 88 3.35 -3.25 14.64
CA VAL A 88 4.12 -2.03 14.32
C VAL A 88 4.72 -2.11 12.92
N ALA A 89 5.28 -3.26 12.54
CA ALA A 89 5.83 -3.50 11.21
C ALA A 89 4.73 -3.49 10.14
N ILE A 90 3.64 -4.23 10.37
CA ILE A 90 2.57 -4.37 9.38
C ILE A 90 1.80 -3.06 9.20
N LEU A 91 1.47 -2.37 10.28
CA LEU A 91 0.78 -1.08 10.24
C LEU A 91 1.68 0.03 9.69
N GLY A 92 3.00 -0.02 9.88
CA GLY A 92 3.91 0.90 9.21
C GLY A 92 3.90 0.76 7.68
N ILE A 93 3.83 -0.48 7.17
CA ILE A 93 3.61 -0.74 5.74
C ILE A 93 2.24 -0.23 5.31
N LEU A 94 1.19 -0.43 6.12
CA LEU A 94 -0.15 0.08 5.85
C LEU A 94 -0.16 1.62 5.79
N VAL A 95 0.58 2.32 6.66
CA VAL A 95 0.73 3.78 6.59
C VAL A 95 1.36 4.21 5.26
N LEU A 96 2.49 3.59 4.88
CA LEU A 96 3.13 3.88 3.59
C LEU A 96 2.20 3.54 2.42
N ALA A 97 1.32 2.57 2.61
CA ALA A 97 0.33 2.24 1.61
C ALA A 97 -0.75 3.32 1.48
N GLU A 98 -1.40 3.63 2.59
CA GLU A 98 -2.59 4.46 2.63
C GLU A 98 -2.31 5.95 2.44
N VAL A 99 -1.10 6.41 2.74
CA VAL A 99 -0.72 7.81 2.49
C VAL A 99 -0.79 8.15 0.99
N THR A 100 -0.61 7.15 0.11
CA THR A 100 -0.78 7.31 -1.34
C THR A 100 -2.21 7.13 -1.82
N THR A 101 -3.10 6.52 -1.03
CA THR A 101 -4.43 6.05 -1.46
C THR A 101 -5.37 7.19 -1.82
N SER A 102 -5.42 8.28 -1.06
CA SER A 102 -6.33 9.41 -1.38
C SER A 102 -5.95 10.06 -2.73
N CYS A 103 -4.65 10.24 -2.97
CA CYS A 103 -4.14 10.75 -4.24
C CYS A 103 -4.41 9.76 -5.38
N GLN A 104 -4.13 8.47 -5.16
CA GLN A 104 -4.36 7.40 -6.13
C GLN A 104 -5.84 7.28 -6.52
N ASN A 105 -6.77 7.33 -5.55
CA ASN A 105 -8.21 7.24 -5.81
C ASN A 105 -8.70 8.44 -6.62
N THR A 106 -8.26 9.66 -6.25
CA THR A 106 -8.62 10.88 -6.99
C THR A 106 -8.07 10.85 -8.42
N TRP A 107 -6.81 10.44 -8.59
CA TRP A 107 -6.20 10.26 -9.90
C TRP A 107 -6.92 9.19 -10.73
N SER A 108 -7.28 8.07 -10.14
CA SER A 108 -7.94 6.98 -10.85
C SER A 108 -9.37 7.34 -11.24
N LEU A 109 -10.12 8.02 -10.36
CA LEU A 109 -11.48 8.49 -10.67
C LEU A 109 -11.48 9.52 -11.80
N SER A 110 -10.54 10.48 -11.75
CA SER A 110 -10.38 11.45 -12.84
C SER A 110 -9.95 10.77 -14.14
N ARG A 111 -9.10 9.74 -14.10
CA ARG A 111 -8.74 8.90 -15.26
C ARG A 111 -9.97 8.23 -15.88
N TYR A 112 -10.86 7.65 -15.06
CA TYR A 112 -12.06 6.99 -15.58
C TYR A 112 -13.05 7.98 -16.21
N ARG A 113 -13.16 9.19 -15.64
CA ARG A 113 -14.13 10.21 -16.09
C ARG A 113 -13.58 11.18 -17.14
N LYS A 114 -12.31 11.08 -17.52
CA LYS A 114 -11.68 12.01 -18.48
C LYS A 114 -12.35 12.02 -19.86
N VAL A 115 -12.99 10.92 -20.26
CA VAL A 115 -13.71 10.80 -21.53
C VAL A 115 -15.09 11.49 -21.49
N ASP A 116 -15.67 11.62 -20.30
CA ASP A 116 -17.02 12.16 -20.10
C ASP A 116 -17.02 13.62 -19.60
N SER A 117 -15.87 14.15 -19.18
CA SER A 117 -15.78 15.47 -18.56
C SER A 117 -14.42 16.13 -18.78
N GLU A 118 -14.42 17.31 -19.40
CA GLU A 118 -13.22 18.13 -19.60
C GLU A 118 -12.57 18.54 -18.27
N LYS A 119 -13.37 18.81 -17.23
CA LYS A 119 -12.85 19.10 -15.88
C LYS A 119 -12.11 17.89 -15.32
N ALA A 120 -12.65 16.68 -15.48
CA ALA A 120 -11.98 15.46 -15.04
C ALA A 120 -10.70 15.20 -15.84
N ALA A 121 -10.70 15.49 -17.14
CA ALA A 121 -9.50 15.41 -17.97
C ALA A 121 -8.41 16.39 -17.50
N GLY A 122 -8.77 17.64 -17.19
CA GLY A 122 -7.85 18.62 -16.64
C GLY A 122 -7.25 18.19 -15.29
N VAL A 123 -8.07 17.67 -14.38
CA VAL A 123 -7.61 17.11 -13.10
C VAL A 123 -6.67 15.93 -13.32
N PHE A 124 -7.02 15.01 -14.23
CA PHE A 124 -6.18 13.86 -14.56
C PHE A 124 -4.82 14.28 -15.12
N GLU A 125 -4.78 15.19 -16.10
CA GLU A 125 -3.54 15.66 -16.71
C GLU A 125 -2.66 16.42 -15.71
N PHE A 126 -3.26 17.26 -14.87
CA PHE A 126 -2.57 17.98 -13.81
C PHE A 126 -2.00 17.03 -12.74
N LEU A 127 -2.83 16.12 -12.21
CA LEU A 127 -2.48 15.28 -11.08
C LEU A 127 -1.51 14.15 -11.45
N SER A 128 -1.53 13.65 -12.69
CA SER A 128 -0.71 12.51 -13.15
C SER A 128 0.78 12.64 -12.80
N PRO A 129 1.53 13.69 -13.19
CA PRO A 129 2.95 13.79 -12.86
C PRO A 129 3.22 13.85 -11.35
N TYR A 130 2.38 14.54 -10.58
CA TYR A 130 2.54 14.64 -9.12
C TYR A 130 2.25 13.32 -8.44
N PHE A 131 1.18 12.64 -8.85
CA PHE A 131 0.82 11.33 -8.35
C PHE A 131 1.94 10.33 -8.64
N TYR A 132 2.45 10.27 -9.88
CA TYR A 132 3.50 9.31 -10.22
C TYR A 132 4.77 9.55 -9.42
N ALA A 133 5.20 10.81 -9.27
CA ALA A 133 6.38 11.14 -8.46
C ALA A 133 6.17 10.77 -6.98
N TYR A 134 5.04 11.18 -6.40
CA TYR A 134 4.71 10.88 -5.02
C TYR A 134 4.63 9.37 -4.75
N PHE A 135 3.94 8.64 -5.62
CA PHE A 135 3.82 7.19 -5.55
C PHE A 135 5.18 6.50 -5.71
N SER A 136 6.01 6.93 -6.66
CA SER A 136 7.38 6.41 -6.83
C SER A 136 8.25 6.62 -5.59
N VAL A 137 8.16 7.77 -4.92
CA VAL A 137 8.92 8.01 -3.67
C VAL A 137 8.42 7.12 -2.54
N VAL A 138 7.12 7.14 -2.27
CA VAL A 138 6.58 6.43 -1.11
C VAL A 138 6.66 4.91 -1.32
N ARG A 139 6.19 4.39 -2.45
CA ARG A 139 6.14 2.95 -2.71
C ARG A 139 7.46 2.40 -3.23
N GLY A 140 8.21 3.18 -4.01
CA GLY A 140 9.45 2.74 -4.65
C GLY A 140 10.72 3.00 -3.85
N ILE A 141 10.69 3.88 -2.84
CA ILE A 141 11.85 4.18 -1.99
C ILE A 141 11.53 3.89 -0.53
N LEU A 142 10.54 4.58 0.05
CA LEU A 142 10.25 4.46 1.48
C LEU A 142 9.76 3.05 1.86
N GLY A 143 8.90 2.45 1.03
CA GLY A 143 8.43 1.07 1.19
C GLY A 143 9.58 0.05 1.28
N PRO A 144 10.44 -0.06 0.25
CA PRO A 144 11.60 -0.95 0.29
C PRO A 144 12.53 -0.73 1.47
N LEU A 145 12.83 0.53 1.81
CA LEU A 145 13.68 0.85 2.96
C LEU A 145 13.07 0.37 4.28
N TYR A 146 11.75 0.53 4.42
CA TYR A 146 11.04 0.07 5.62
C TYR A 146 11.00 -1.46 5.70
N VAL A 147 10.73 -2.17 4.60
CA VAL A 147 10.79 -3.64 4.53
C VAL A 147 12.18 -4.16 4.87
N TYR A 148 13.23 -3.52 4.34
CA TYR A 148 14.61 -3.86 4.66
C TYR A 148 14.89 -3.71 6.16
N LYS A 149 14.43 -2.61 6.78
CA LYS A 149 14.56 -2.40 8.24
C LYS A 149 13.85 -3.49 9.04
N ILE A 150 12.63 -3.89 8.64
CA ILE A 150 11.89 -4.99 9.28
C ILE A 150 12.70 -6.29 9.18
N GLY A 151 13.18 -6.63 7.99
CA GLY A 151 13.97 -7.85 7.75
C GLY A 151 15.25 -7.90 8.59
N LEU A 152 15.96 -6.78 8.72
CA LEU A 152 17.14 -6.69 9.60
C LEU A 152 16.81 -6.98 11.06
N VAL A 153 15.77 -6.34 11.60
CA VAL A 153 15.38 -6.51 13.01
C VAL A 153 14.98 -7.96 13.31
N PHE A 154 14.20 -8.59 12.44
CA PHE A 154 13.82 -9.99 12.63
C PHE A 154 14.99 -10.97 12.46
N ASN A 155 15.96 -10.66 11.61
CA ASN A 155 17.12 -11.53 11.39
C ASN A 155 18.16 -11.48 12.52
N ILE A 156 18.23 -10.39 13.29
CA ILE A 156 19.12 -10.26 14.46
C ILE A 156 18.68 -11.17 15.63
N GLY A 157 17.56 -11.88 15.51
CA GLY A 157 17.06 -12.81 16.53
C GLY A 157 16.23 -12.12 17.61
N VAL A 158 15.93 -10.82 17.47
CA VAL A 158 15.06 -10.07 18.41
C VAL A 158 13.65 -10.68 18.48
N ALA A 159 13.22 -11.39 17.44
CA ALA A 159 11.94 -12.08 17.38
C ALA A 159 12.00 -13.58 17.74
N ASP A 160 13.16 -14.11 18.13
CA ASP A 160 13.31 -15.54 18.40
C ASP A 160 12.34 -15.97 19.53
N GLY A 161 11.41 -16.86 19.19
CA GLY A 161 10.35 -17.36 20.07
C GLY A 161 9.00 -16.62 19.99
N LEU A 162 8.94 -15.42 19.41
CA LEU A 162 7.69 -14.63 19.31
C LEU A 162 7.02 -14.76 17.95
N ILE A 163 7.80 -14.68 16.87
CA ILE A 163 7.32 -14.87 15.49
C ILE A 163 8.23 -15.89 14.82
N PRO A 164 7.72 -17.09 14.45
CA PRO A 164 8.51 -18.11 13.79
C PRO A 164 9.18 -17.58 12.52
N ARG A 165 10.40 -18.04 12.23
CA ARG A 165 11.18 -17.55 11.08
C ARG A 165 10.44 -17.66 9.75
N TRP A 166 9.74 -18.77 9.52
CA TRP A 166 8.97 -18.97 8.30
C TRP A 166 7.88 -17.89 8.11
N ALA A 167 7.30 -17.39 9.20
CA ALA A 167 6.19 -16.45 9.16
C ALA A 167 6.64 -15.04 8.83
N TRP A 168 7.70 -14.53 9.48
CA TRP A 168 8.18 -13.20 9.11
C TRP A 168 8.85 -13.21 7.73
N VAL A 169 9.53 -14.30 7.34
CA VAL A 169 10.10 -14.44 6.00
C VAL A 169 8.99 -14.40 4.95
N SER A 170 7.88 -15.13 5.17
CA SER A 170 6.74 -15.10 4.23
C SER A 170 6.11 -13.72 4.15
N TRP A 171 5.98 -12.99 5.27
CA TRP A 171 5.50 -11.61 5.25
C TRP A 171 6.39 -10.70 4.40
N ILE A 172 7.72 -10.76 4.59
CA ILE A 172 8.67 -9.97 3.81
C ILE A 172 8.54 -10.27 2.33
N VAL A 173 8.47 -11.56 1.95
CA VAL A 173 8.31 -11.98 0.55
C VAL A 173 7.02 -11.42 -0.05
N VAL A 174 5.90 -11.55 0.66
CA VAL A 174 4.59 -11.05 0.21
C VAL A 174 4.60 -9.53 0.04
N ILE A 175 5.12 -8.80 1.04
CA ILE A 175 5.17 -7.34 1.02
C ILE A 175 6.11 -6.86 -0.09
N ALA A 176 7.29 -7.46 -0.23
CA ALA A 176 8.25 -7.13 -1.29
C ALA A 176 7.66 -7.39 -2.69
N GLY A 177 6.92 -8.50 -2.86
CA GLY A 177 6.19 -8.78 -4.10
C GLY A 177 5.16 -7.70 -4.43
N GLY A 178 4.34 -7.29 -3.45
CA GLY A 178 3.37 -6.21 -3.62
C GLY A 178 4.00 -4.86 -3.97
N ILE A 179 5.13 -4.54 -3.34
CA ILE A 179 5.92 -3.34 -3.67
C ILE A 179 6.49 -3.44 -5.10
N GLY A 180 7.06 -4.59 -5.47
CA GLY A 180 7.57 -4.83 -6.82
C GLY A 180 6.49 -4.64 -7.88
N GLY A 181 5.30 -5.21 -7.67
CA GLY A 181 4.14 -4.99 -8.54
C GLY A 181 3.75 -3.51 -8.65
N SER A 182 3.78 -2.78 -7.52
CA SER A 182 3.51 -1.33 -7.49
C SER A 182 4.54 -0.52 -8.28
N ILE A 183 5.83 -0.87 -8.19
CA ILE A 183 6.91 -0.23 -8.93
C ILE A 183 6.75 -0.46 -10.43
N LEU A 184 6.53 -1.71 -10.86
CA LEU A 184 6.30 -2.04 -12.26
C LEU A 184 5.10 -1.29 -12.84
N TRP A 185 4.02 -1.20 -12.07
CA TRP A 185 2.81 -0.48 -12.46
C TRP A 185 3.06 1.02 -12.65
N VAL A 186 3.70 1.69 -11.69
CA VAL A 186 3.98 3.14 -11.83
C VAL A 186 5.02 3.44 -12.92
N LEU A 187 5.98 2.55 -13.15
CA LEU A 187 6.93 2.67 -14.26
C LEU A 187 6.21 2.61 -15.61
N HIS A 188 5.24 1.71 -15.77
CA HIS A 188 4.40 1.65 -16.96
C HIS A 188 3.64 2.97 -17.19
N LEU A 189 3.06 3.56 -16.14
CA LEU A 189 2.38 4.86 -16.22
C LEU A 189 3.32 6.01 -16.62
N TRP A 190 4.56 6.02 -16.12
CA TRP A 190 5.58 6.97 -16.52
C TRP A 190 5.93 6.85 -18.01
N ILE A 191 6.11 5.62 -18.49
CA ILE A 191 6.41 5.33 -19.91
C ILE A 191 5.29 5.84 -20.80
N ASP A 192 4.04 5.56 -20.45
CA ASP A 192 2.87 5.99 -21.22
C ASP A 192 2.77 7.52 -21.27
N LEU A 193 2.91 8.20 -20.13
CA LEU A 193 2.88 9.67 -20.09
C LEU A 193 4.00 10.29 -20.93
N TYR A 194 5.20 9.70 -20.89
CA TYR A 194 6.32 10.19 -21.69
C TYR A 194 6.10 9.97 -23.19
N ARG A 195 5.53 8.83 -23.57
CA ARG A 195 5.16 8.51 -24.95
C ARG A 195 4.10 9.49 -25.48
N GLU A 196 3.03 9.71 -24.72
CA GLU A 196 1.97 10.67 -25.09
C GLU A 196 2.51 12.08 -25.28
N ARG A 197 3.38 12.55 -24.37
CA ARG A 197 4.01 13.88 -24.46
C ARG A 197 4.92 14.00 -25.67
N LYS A 198 5.67 12.95 -26.03
CA LYS A 198 6.49 12.94 -27.25
C LYS A 198 5.63 13.03 -28.51
N THR A 199 4.55 12.25 -28.60
CA THR A 199 3.63 12.28 -29.74
C THR A 199 2.96 13.65 -29.89
N LYS A 200 2.43 14.23 -28.80
CA LYS A 200 1.84 15.58 -28.81
C LYS A 200 2.84 16.66 -29.26
N LYS A 201 4.11 16.57 -28.84
CA LYS A 201 5.17 17.49 -29.29
C LYS A 201 5.54 17.32 -30.76
N GLY A 202 5.53 16.09 -31.28
CA GLY A 202 5.77 15.80 -32.70
C GLY A 202 4.68 16.41 -33.59
N LEU A 203 3.41 16.24 -33.21
CA LEU A 203 2.27 16.83 -33.93
C LEU A 203 2.31 18.35 -33.95
N LYS A 204 2.64 19.00 -32.83
CA LYS A 204 2.80 20.47 -32.76
C LYS A 204 3.95 21.04 -33.60
N LYS A 205 4.94 20.22 -33.99
CA LYS A 205 6.03 20.65 -34.88
C LYS A 205 5.64 20.57 -36.37
N LEU A 206 4.55 19.85 -36.69
CA LEU A 206 4.08 19.63 -38.06
C LEU A 206 2.88 20.52 -38.44
N SER A 207 2.26 21.18 -37.45
CA SER A 207 1.21 22.20 -37.62
C SER A 207 1.80 23.60 -37.69
#